data_AF-A0A9D0C831-F1
#
_entry.id   AF-A0A9D0C831-F1
#
_cell.length_a   1.000
_cell.length_b   1.000
_cell.length_c   1.000
_cell.angle_alpha   90.00
_cell.angle_beta   90.00
_cell.angle_gamma   90.00
#
_symmetry.space_group_name_H-M   'P 1'
#
loop_
_entity.id
_entity.type
_entity.pdbx_description
1 polymer ?
#
loop_
_entity_poly.entity_id
_entity_poly.type
_entity_poly.pdbx_seq_one_letter_code
_entity_poly.pdbx_strand_id
1 'polypeptide(L)'
;MQSLDKVVLLLRKHPEVRMEVAGYTDNIGDAARNLKVSEARARRVLNYLVSKGIAPDRLVARGYGEADPVADNSTPAGRARNRRVELHILPATAATPPAAAPAEAPAAPAAETPAGQ
;
A
#
# COMPACT_ATOMS: atom_id res chain seq x y z
N MET A 1 -6.81 16.63 -5.08
CA MET A 1 -7.44 15.56 -4.27
C MET A 1 -8.76 15.05 -4.89
N GLN A 2 -8.99 15.14 -6.21
CA GLN A 2 -10.28 14.76 -6.82
C GLN A 2 -10.58 13.24 -6.89
N SER A 3 -9.61 12.37 -6.58
CA SER A 3 -9.78 10.92 -6.80
C SER A 3 -10.52 10.20 -5.67
N LEU A 4 -10.41 10.65 -4.42
CA LEU A 4 -10.93 9.94 -3.24
C LEU A 4 -12.45 10.09 -3.07
N ASP A 5 -13.03 11.25 -3.41
CA ASP A 5 -14.49 11.44 -3.29
C ASP A 5 -15.29 10.51 -4.23
N LYS A 6 -14.73 10.17 -5.40
CA LYS A 6 -15.33 9.17 -6.31
C LYS A 6 -15.35 7.77 -5.70
N VAL A 7 -14.28 7.41 -4.99
CA VAL A 7 -14.15 6.13 -4.27
C VAL A 7 -15.18 6.06 -3.14
N VAL A 8 -15.36 7.16 -2.39
CA VAL A 8 -16.42 7.28 -1.37
C VAL A 8 -17.80 7.05 -1.98
N LEU A 9 -18.10 7.68 -3.12
CA LEU A 9 -19.37 7.52 -3.83
C LEU A 9 -19.63 6.07 -4.24
N LEU A 10 -18.63 5.36 -4.75
CA LEU A 10 -18.73 3.94 -5.09
C LEU A 10 -18.95 3.06 -3.86
N LEU A 11 -18.20 3.27 -2.80
CA LEU A 11 -18.33 2.54 -1.52
C LEU A 11 -19.70 2.72 -0.87
N ARG A 12 -20.30 3.90 -1.03
CA ARG A 12 -21.66 4.19 -0.55
C ARG A 12 -22.72 3.51 -1.40
N LYS A 13 -22.52 3.41 -2.72
CA LYS A 13 -23.44 2.71 -3.64
C LYS A 13 -23.42 1.20 -3.48
N HIS A 14 -22.27 0.64 -3.10
CA HIS A 14 -22.08 -0.80 -2.96
C HIS A 14 -21.72 -1.16 -1.52
N PRO A 15 -22.70 -1.32 -0.62
CA PRO A 15 -22.44 -1.60 0.79
C PRO A 15 -21.81 -2.97 1.06
N GLU A 16 -21.88 -3.90 0.11
CA GLU A 16 -21.22 -5.22 0.21
C GLU A 16 -19.72 -5.19 -0.11
N VAL A 17 -19.25 -4.13 -0.78
CA VAL A 17 -17.87 -4.05 -1.25
C VAL A 17 -16.94 -3.69 -0.10
N ARG A 18 -15.82 -4.41 0.01
CA ARG A 18 -14.70 -4.07 0.91
C ARG A 18 -13.57 -3.45 0.09
N MET A 19 -12.77 -2.60 0.70
CA MET A 19 -11.61 -2.00 0.04
C MET A 19 -10.36 -2.13 0.89
N GLU A 20 -9.25 -2.49 0.23
CA GLU A 20 -7.92 -2.44 0.78
C GLU A 20 -7.14 -1.26 0.19
N VAL A 21 -6.51 -0.48 1.06
CA VAL A 21 -5.62 0.62 0.74
C VAL A 21 -4.18 0.13 0.92
N ALA A 22 -3.52 -0.16 -0.18
CA ALA A 22 -2.13 -0.61 -0.22
C ALA A 22 -1.20 0.59 -0.44
N GLY A 23 -0.35 0.90 0.54
CA GLY A 23 0.65 1.96 0.44
C GLY A 23 2.02 1.41 0.06
N TYR A 24 2.66 2.01 -0.94
CA TYR A 24 4.02 1.67 -1.37
C TYR A 24 4.94 2.89 -1.25
N THR A 25 6.22 2.61 -1.02
CA THR A 25 7.31 3.56 -0.92
C THR A 25 8.49 3.12 -1.79
N ASP A 26 9.38 4.07 -2.04
CA ASP A 26 10.68 3.87 -2.64
C ASP A 26 11.62 3.06 -1.72
N ASN A 27 12.61 2.38 -2.30
CA ASN A 27 13.59 1.55 -1.60
C ASN A 27 14.71 2.35 -0.88
N ILE A 28 14.54 3.68 -0.78
CA ILE A 28 15.58 4.55 -0.22
C ILE A 28 15.34 4.69 1.28
N GLY A 29 16.17 4.02 2.08
CA GLY A 29 16.14 4.08 3.54
C GLY A 29 15.83 2.72 4.18
N ASP A 30 15.55 2.73 5.48
CA ASP A 30 15.24 1.50 6.21
C ASP A 30 13.86 0.94 5.85
N ALA A 31 13.81 -0.35 5.50
CA ALA A 31 12.58 -1.08 5.22
C ALA A 31 11.54 -0.92 6.35
N ALA A 32 11.96 -0.97 7.62
CA ALA A 32 11.07 -0.78 8.76
C ALA A 32 10.48 0.65 8.84
N ARG A 33 11.23 1.66 8.40
CA ARG A 33 10.77 3.06 8.33
C ARG A 33 9.83 3.24 7.14
N ASN A 34 10.17 2.68 5.98
CA ASN A 34 9.37 2.66 4.77
C ASN A 34 8.00 2.00 5.00
N LEU A 35 7.98 0.89 5.74
CA LEU A 35 6.76 0.21 6.16
C LEU A 35 5.87 1.12 7.03
N LYS A 36 6.45 1.78 8.04
CA LYS A 36 5.69 2.72 8.90
C LYS A 36 5.14 3.90 8.11
N VAL A 37 5.91 4.45 7.17
CA VAL A 37 5.51 5.59 6.35
C VAL A 37 4.38 5.19 5.39
N SER A 38 4.51 4.05 4.71
CA SER A 38 3.48 3.52 3.82
C SER A 38 2.19 3.20 4.57
N GLU A 39 2.29 2.55 5.73
CA GLU A 39 1.15 2.24 6.60
C GLU A 39 0.46 3.51 7.11
N ALA A 40 1.24 4.52 7.55
CA ALA A 40 0.69 5.79 8.00
C ALA A 40 -0.05 6.54 6.86
N ARG A 41 0.45 6.46 5.62
CA ARG A 41 -0.23 7.02 4.44
C ARG A 41 -1.54 6.28 4.16
N ALA A 42 -1.52 4.95 4.16
CA ALA A 42 -2.72 4.13 3.97
C ALA A 42 -3.76 4.41 5.05
N ARG A 43 -3.36 4.49 6.33
CA ARG A 43 -4.23 4.86 7.45
C ARG A 43 -4.83 6.25 7.31
N ARG A 44 -4.09 7.24 6.80
CA ARG A 44 -4.66 8.58 6.54
C ARG A 44 -5.79 8.54 5.51
N VAL A 45 -5.63 7.74 4.45
CA VAL A 45 -6.69 7.55 3.46
C VAL A 45 -7.89 6.83 4.06
N LEU A 46 -7.66 5.77 4.86
CA LEU A 46 -8.72 5.08 5.58
C LEU A 46 -9.48 6.04 6.52
N ASN A 47 -8.78 6.82 7.34
CA ASN A 47 -9.40 7.81 8.24
C ASN A 47 -10.21 8.85 7.46
N TYR A 48 -9.75 9.27 6.29
CA TYR A 48 -10.51 10.16 5.42
C TYR A 48 -11.82 9.51 4.94
N LEU A 49 -11.79 8.25 4.53
CA LEU A 49 -12.98 7.50 4.12
C LEU A 49 -13.95 7.28 5.29
N VAL A 50 -13.43 6.95 6.48
CA VAL A 50 -14.21 6.81 7.70
C VAL A 50 -14.87 8.13 8.08
N SER A 51 -14.14 9.25 8.00
CA SER A 51 -14.68 10.60 8.21
C SER A 51 -15.79 10.97 7.22
N LYS A 52 -15.87 10.30 6.06
CA LYS A 52 -16.94 10.48 5.06
C LYS A 52 -18.15 9.57 5.30
N GLY A 53 -18.12 8.75 6.34
CA GLY A 53 -19.21 7.87 6.76
C GLY A 53 -19.10 6.43 6.24
N ILE A 54 -17.92 5.98 5.79
CA ILE A 54 -17.68 4.57 5.47
C ILE A 54 -17.31 3.80 6.73
N ALA A 55 -17.90 2.61 6.94
CA ALA A 55 -17.56 1.77 8.09
C ALA A 55 -16.09 1.29 8.02
N PRO A 56 -15.30 1.44 9.10
CA PRO A 56 -13.90 1.01 9.12
C PRO A 56 -13.76 -0.51 8.92
N ASP A 57 -14.73 -1.32 9.32
CA ASP A 57 -14.76 -2.78 9.10
C ASP A 57 -14.75 -3.18 7.62
N ARG A 58 -15.07 -2.25 6.73
CA ARG A 58 -15.06 -2.46 5.28
C ARG A 58 -13.77 -1.99 4.62
N LEU A 59 -12.90 -1.33 5.39
CA LEU A 59 -11.68 -0.70 4.91
C LEU A 59 -10.47 -1.33 5.59
N VAL A 60 -9.52 -1.79 4.80
CA VAL A 60 -8.25 -2.33 5.29
C VAL A 60 -7.15 -1.39 4.83
N ALA A 61 -6.34 -0.87 5.75
CA ALA A 61 -5.17 -0.09 5.40
C ALA A 61 -3.92 -0.93 5.64
N ARG A 62 -3.08 -1.09 4.61
CA ARG A 62 -1.86 -1.88 4.68
C ARG A 62 -0.70 -1.13 4.05
N GLY A 63 0.39 -1.02 4.80
CA GLY A 63 1.67 -0.58 4.27
C GLY A 63 2.43 -1.78 3.74
N TYR A 64 2.90 -1.70 2.50
CA TYR A 64 3.78 -2.69 1.89
C TYR A 64 5.24 -2.21 1.88
N GLY A 65 5.48 -0.93 2.20
CA GLY A 65 6.82 -0.36 2.16
C GLY A 65 7.39 -0.40 0.75
N GLU A 66 8.62 -0.87 0.60
CA GLU A 66 9.30 -1.05 -0.69
C GLU A 66 9.05 -2.41 -1.35
N ALA A 67 8.18 -3.23 -0.76
CA ALA A 67 7.78 -4.51 -1.35
C ALA A 67 7.03 -4.28 -2.69
N ASP A 68 7.13 -5.26 -3.59
CA ASP A 68 6.51 -5.23 -4.93
C ASP A 68 6.83 -3.97 -5.76
N PRO A 69 8.12 -3.67 -6.02
CA PRO A 69 8.50 -2.58 -6.90
C PRO A 69 8.01 -2.85 -8.32
N VAL A 70 7.31 -1.89 -8.90
CA VAL A 70 6.73 -2.04 -10.25
C VAL A 70 7.55 -1.34 -11.31
N ALA A 71 8.58 -0.62 -10.88
CA ALA A 71 9.61 -0.09 -11.75
C ALA A 71 10.98 -0.12 -11.07
N ASP A 72 12.03 0.01 -11.89
CA ASP A 72 13.42 0.07 -11.43
C ASP A 72 13.66 1.17 -10.41
N ASN A 73 13.95 0.76 -9.18
CA ASN A 73 14.35 1.67 -8.10
C ASN A 73 15.70 2.38 -8.36
N SER A 74 16.49 1.89 -9.30
CA SER A 74 17.74 2.52 -9.72
C SER A 74 17.52 3.83 -10.49
N THR A 75 16.34 4.05 -11.07
CA THR A 75 16.04 5.28 -11.82
C THR A 75 15.16 6.24 -11.02
N PRO A 76 15.34 7.57 -11.13
CA PRO A 76 14.42 8.54 -10.54
C PRO A 76 12.97 8.35 -11.02
N ALA A 77 12.80 7.96 -12.28
CA ALA A 77 11.50 7.70 -12.90
C ALA A 77 10.82 6.46 -12.30
N GLY A 78 11.57 5.36 -12.08
CA GLY A 78 11.02 4.15 -11.46
C GLY A 78 10.70 4.34 -9.97
N ARG A 79 11.54 5.07 -9.22
CA ARG A 79 11.24 5.46 -7.83
C ARG A 79 9.96 6.30 -7.73
N ALA A 80 9.74 7.21 -8.66
CA ALA A 80 8.49 7.99 -8.71
C ALA A 80 7.26 7.09 -8.92
N ARG A 81 7.39 6.00 -9.70
CA ARG A 81 6.32 5.01 -9.91
C ARG A 81 6.08 4.11 -8.69
N ASN A 82 7.11 3.86 -7.88
CA ASN A 82 7.01 3.05 -6.66
C ASN A 82 6.39 3.81 -5.47
N ARG A 83 6.41 5.15 -5.50
CA ARG A 83 5.71 6.02 -4.54
C ARG A 83 4.21 6.13 -4.83
N ARG A 84 3.46 5.04 -4.63
CA ARG A 84 2.03 5.00 -4.97
C ARG A 84 1.15 4.43 -3.87
N VAL A 85 -0.14 4.70 -4.00
CA VAL A 85 -1.19 4.11 -3.16
C VAL A 85 -2.17 3.43 -4.11
N GLU A 86 -2.37 2.13 -3.92
CA GLU A 86 -3.30 1.33 -4.69
C GLU A 86 -4.54 1.01 -3.84
N LEU A 87 -5.68 0.93 -4.53
CA LEU A 87 -6.98 0.66 -3.92
C LEU A 87 -7.50 -0.63 -4.52
N HIS A 88 -7.49 -1.70 -3.75
CA HIS A 88 -7.97 -3.00 -4.17
C HIS A 88 -9.40 -3.20 -3.68
N ILE A 89 -10.27 -3.62 -4.59
CA ILE A 89 -11.66 -3.96 -4.27
C ILE A 89 -11.67 -5.42 -3.83
N LEU A 90 -12.00 -5.67 -2.57
CA LEU A 90 -12.09 -7.02 -2.01
C LEU A 90 -13.53 -7.56 -2.18
N PRO A 91 -13.70 -8.76 -2.77
CA PRO A 91 -15.00 -9.39 -2.86
C PRO A 91 -15.49 -9.81 -1.46
N ALA A 92 -16.81 -9.69 -1.23
CA ALA A 92 -17.47 -9.91 0.06
C ALA A 92 -17.26 -11.31 0.69
N THR A 93 -16.70 -12.27 -0.06
CA THR A 93 -16.48 -13.66 0.38
C THR A 93 -15.09 -13.93 0.99
N ALA A 94 -14.17 -12.96 0.98
CA ALA A 94 -12.90 -13.12 1.69
C ALA A 94 -13.10 -12.84 3.19
N ALA A 95 -13.58 -13.87 3.89
CA ALA A 95 -13.41 -14.01 5.32
C ALA A 95 -11.91 -14.11 5.65
N THR A 96 -11.55 -13.53 6.79
CA THR A 96 -10.19 -13.46 7.37
C THR A 96 -9.40 -12.24 6.87
N PRO A 97 -9.35 -11.13 7.65
CA PRO A 97 -8.18 -10.26 7.55
C PRO A 97 -6.98 -11.17 7.79
N PRO A 98 -5.91 -11.16 6.97
CA PRO A 98 -4.68 -11.75 7.43
C PRO A 98 -4.30 -10.92 8.65
N ALA A 99 -4.55 -11.52 9.82
CA ALA A 99 -3.97 -11.12 11.08
C ALA A 99 -2.53 -10.79 10.78
N ALA A 100 -2.16 -9.53 11.04
CA ALA A 100 -0.80 -9.06 11.17
C ALA A 100 0.23 -10.09 10.66
N ALA A 101 0.41 -10.20 9.34
CA ALA A 101 1.44 -11.09 8.84
C ALA A 101 2.77 -10.36 9.05
N PRO A 102 3.62 -10.85 9.98
CA PRO A 102 4.98 -10.38 10.11
C PRO A 102 5.76 -10.84 8.88
N ALA A 103 6.80 -10.08 8.54
CA ALA A 103 8.01 -10.57 7.87
C ALA A 103 7.87 -11.85 7.01
N GLU A 104 7.67 -11.68 5.71
CA GLU A 104 8.32 -12.59 4.77
C GLU A 104 8.79 -11.78 3.57
N ALA A 105 10.01 -11.25 3.72
CA ALA A 105 10.86 -11.04 2.59
C ALA A 105 11.21 -12.42 2.03
N PRO A 106 10.89 -12.74 0.77
CA PRO A 106 11.80 -13.58 0.04
C PRO A 106 12.99 -12.68 -0.30
N ALA A 107 14.08 -12.91 0.42
CA ALA A 107 15.38 -12.63 -0.15
C ALA A 107 15.43 -13.31 -1.52
N ALA A 108 15.73 -12.53 -2.55
CA ALA A 108 16.42 -13.03 -3.73
C ALA A 108 17.66 -12.14 -3.91
N PRO A 109 18.80 -12.76 -4.24
CA PRO A 109 20.03 -12.53 -3.53
C PRO A 109 21.01 -11.64 -4.31
N ALA A 110 22.11 -11.35 -3.61
CA ALA A 110 23.35 -10.77 -4.10
C ALA A 110 23.75 -11.12 -5.55
N ALA A 111 24.28 -10.10 -6.22
CA ALA A 111 25.71 -10.07 -6.58
C ALA A 111 26.11 -8.57 -6.53
N GLU A 112 26.95 -8.07 -5.60
CA GLU A 112 28.41 -8.30 -5.50
C GLU A 112 29.06 -8.19 -6.90
N THR A 113 29.95 -7.25 -7.23
CA THR A 113 31.11 -6.74 -6.50
C THR A 113 31.63 -5.47 -7.22
N PRO A 114 32.32 -4.57 -6.50
CA PRO A 114 32.98 -3.38 -7.06
C PRO A 114 34.34 -3.70 -7.70
N ALA A 115 34.65 -3.03 -8.80
CA ALA A 115 36.02 -2.79 -9.29
C ALA A 115 35.91 -1.57 -10.23
N GLY A 116 36.65 -0.47 -10.06
CA GLY A 116 38.02 -0.37 -9.58
C GLY A 116 38.88 0.03 -10.78
N GLN A 117 39.36 1.28 -10.74
CA GLN A 117 40.24 2.00 -11.67
C GLN A 117 39.54 2.72 -12.84
#